data_AF-A0A644Y3H4-F1
#
_entry.id   AF-A0A644Y3H4-F1
#
_cell.length_a   1.000
_cell.length_b   1.000
_cell.length_c   1.000
_cell.angle_alpha   90.00
_cell.angle_beta   90.00
_cell.angle_gamma   90.00
#
_symmetry.space_group_name_H-M   'P 1'
#
loop_
_entity.id
_entity.type
_entity.pdbx_description
1 polymer ?
#
loop_
_entity_poly.entity_id
_entity_poly.type
_entity_poly.pdbx_seq_one_letter_code
_entity_poly.pdbx_strand_id
1 'polypeptide(L)' 'MMLIITAIILFAAYYILKNRNSVAPVKQLTNLEILKRRYAMGEISREQYLLMLKEFE' A
#
# COMPACT_ATOMS: atom_id res chain seq x y z
N MET A 1 20.27 -29.63 -22.37
CA MET A 1 19.84 -28.22 -22.49
C MET A 1 18.37 -28.03 -22.14
N MET A 2 17.44 -28.76 -22.76
CA MET A 2 15.99 -28.59 -22.54
C MET A 2 15.52 -28.82 -21.10
N LEU A 3 16.05 -29.85 -20.41
CA LEU A 3 15.73 -30.17 -19.00
C LEU A 3 16.23 -29.12 -17.99
N ILE A 4 17.34 -28.46 -18.29
CA ILE A 4 17.93 -27.44 -17.42
C ILE A 4 17.05 -26.17 -17.48
N ILE A 5 16.56 -25.84 -18.67
CA ILE A 5 15.68 -24.69 -18.89
C ILE A 5 14.34 -24.89 -18.17
N THR A 6 13.75 -26.08 -18.22
CA THR A 6 12.51 -26.38 -17.48
C THR A 6 12.71 -26.30 -15.97
N ALA A 7 13.84 -26.75 -15.43
CA ALA A 7 14.14 -26.63 -14.01
C ALA A 7 14.24 -25.16 -13.56
N ILE A 8 14.88 -24.30 -14.37
CA ILE A 8 15.00 -22.86 -14.08
C ILE A 8 13.63 -22.18 -14.09
N ILE A 9 12.77 -22.52 -15.05
CA ILE A 9 11.40 -21.96 -15.14
C ILE A 9 10.57 -22.35 -13.92
N LEU A 10 10.64 -23.61 -13.49
CA LEU A 10 9.94 -24.08 -12.29
C LEU A 10 10.44 -23.39 -11.02
N PHE A 11 11.75 -23.19 -10.90
CA PHE A 11 12.34 -22.48 -9.77
C PHE A 11 11.94 -21.00 -9.72
N ALA A 12 11.94 -20.32 -10.88
CA ALA A 12 11.49 -18.94 -10.99
C ALA A 12 10.00 -18.80 -10.65
N ALA A 13 9.15 -19.71 -11.15
CA ALA A 13 7.73 -19.73 -10.84
C ALA A 13 7.47 -19.97 -9.34
N TYR A 14 8.20 -20.91 -8.73
CA TYR A 14 8.14 -21.17 -7.29
C TYR A 14 8.54 -19.93 -6.47
N TYR A 15 9.62 -19.25 -6.84
CA TYR A 15 10.09 -18.06 -6.15
C TYR A 15 9.09 -16.90 -6.25
N ILE A 16 8.50 -16.68 -7.44
CA ILE A 16 7.48 -15.66 -7.63
C ILE A 16 6.23 -15.99 -6.80
N LEU A 17 5.70 -17.22 -6.85
CA LEU A 17 4.54 -17.60 -6.04
C LEU A 17 4.79 -17.40 -4.54
N LYS A 18 5.97 -17.77 -4.05
CA LYS A 18 6.34 -17.61 -2.65
C LYS A 18 6.46 -16.15 -2.23
N ASN A 19 6.94 -15.27 -3.11
CA ASN A 19 7.15 -13.85 -2.82
C ASN A 19 5.88 -12.99 -3.00
N ARG A 20 4.81 -13.50 -3.63
CA ARG A 20 3.55 -12.78 -3.78
C ARG A 20 2.84 -12.48 -2.46
N ASN A 21 3.09 -13.27 -1.41
CA ASN A 21 2.48 -13.04 -0.09
C ASN A 21 3.16 -11.94 0.74
N SER A 22 4.32 -11.42 0.29
CA SER A 22 5.08 -10.39 1.02
C SER A 22 4.91 -8.99 0.45
N VAL A 23 4.09 -8.81 -0.59
CA VAL A 23 3.63 -7.48 -0.97
C VAL A 23 2.56 -7.12 0.04
N ALA A 24 2.99 -6.64 1.21
CA ALA A 24 2.11 -5.97 2.15
C ALA A 24 1.26 -5.02 1.31
N PRO A 25 -0.08 -5.07 1.40
CA PRO A 25 -0.90 -4.10 0.70
C PRO A 25 -0.36 -2.75 1.17
N VAL A 26 0.23 -1.98 0.24
CA VAL A 26 0.54 -0.59 0.50
C VAL A 26 -0.81 -0.03 0.88
N LYS A 27 -1.04 0.14 2.19
CA LYS A 27 -2.29 0.65 2.72
C LYS A 27 -2.39 2.00 2.05
N GLN A 28 -3.19 2.08 0.99
CA GLN A 28 -3.43 3.33 0.30
C GLN A 28 -4.18 4.13 1.33
N LEU A 29 -3.46 5.00 2.06
CA LEU A 29 -4.09 5.84 3.05
C LEU A 29 -5.15 6.62 2.29
N THR A 30 -6.41 6.39 2.66
CA THR A 30 -7.52 7.13 2.07
C THR A 30 -7.33 8.60 2.40
N ASN A 31 -7.88 9.51 1.59
CA ASN A 31 -7.76 10.95 1.82
C ASN A 31 -8.16 11.35 3.25
N LEU A 32 -9.14 10.65 3.83
CA LEU A 32 -9.56 10.81 5.23
C LEU A 32 -8.48 10.39 6.24
N GLU A 33 -7.77 9.29 6.01
CA GLU A 33 -6.67 8.85 6.87
C GLU A 33 -5.49 9.83 6.79
N ILE A 34 -5.21 10.38 5.60
CA ILE A 34 -4.20 11.42 5.42
C ILE A 34 -4.61 12.68 6.21
N LEU A 35 -5.86 13.12 6.09
CA LEU A 35 -6.38 14.30 6.79
C LEU A 35 -6.30 14.13 8.31
N LYS A 36 -6.72 12.98 8.83
CA LYS A 36 -6.60 12.64 10.26
C LYS A 36 -5.15 12.64 10.73
N ARG A 37 -4.24 12.10 9.91
CA ARG A 37 -2.81 12.05 10.23
C ARG A 37 -2.20 13.46 10.32
N ARG A 38 -2.52 14.33 9.36
CA ARG A 38 -2.07 15.74 9.36
C ARG A 38 -2.57 16.50 10.58
N TYR A 39 -3.84 16.30 10.96
CA TYR A 39 -4.40 16.89 12.18
C TYR A 39 -3.68 16.37 13.44
N ALA A 40 -3.45 15.06 13.54
CA ALA A 40 -2.73 14.45 14.66
C ALA A 40 -1.27 14.90 14.75
N MET A 41 -0.64 15.23 13.62
CA MET A 41 0.70 15.81 13.55
C MET A 41 0.73 17.31 13.86
N GLY A 42 -0.43 17.97 13.98
CA GLY A 42 -0.52 19.41 14.18
C GLY A 42 -0.21 20.24 12.93
N GLU A 43 -0.16 19.62 11.75
CA GLU A 43 0.09 20.32 10.48
C GLU A 43 -1.12 21.16 10.04
N ILE A 44 -2.31 20.83 10.52
CA ILE A 44 -3.55 21.57 10.26
C ILE A 44 -4.28 21.87 11.57
N SER A 45 -4.94 23.02 11.64
CA SER A 45 -5.76 23.39 12.80
C SER A 45 -7.06 22.58 12.84
N ARG A 46 -7.70 22.56 14.02
CA ARG A 46 -9.02 21.92 14.20
C ARG A 46 -10.07 22.47 13.24
N GLU A 47 -10.04 23.77 12.99
CA GLU A 47 -10.99 24.45 12.10
C GLU A 47 -10.80 24.01 10.65
N GLN A 48 -9.55 23.95 10.19
CA GLN A 48 -9.20 23.45 8.86
C GLN A 48 -9.58 21.98 8.68
N TYR A 49 -9.35 21.16 9.70
CA TYR A 49 -9.76 19.75 9.71
C TYR A 49 -11.28 19.61 9.53
N LEU A 50 -12.08 20.38 10.28
CA LEU A 50 -13.55 20.32 10.20
C LEU A 50 -14.10 20.84 8.87
N LEU A 51 -13.50 21.89 8.30
CA LEU A 51 -13.87 22.39 6.97
C LEU A 51 -13.62 21.33 5.89
N MET A 52 -12.42 20.74 5.87
CA MET A 52 -12.08 19.70 4.90
C MET A 52 -12.94 18.45 5.11
N LEU A 53 -13.22 18.05 6.35
CA LEU A 53 -14.10 16.91 6.65
C LEU A 53 -15.47 17.05 5.99
N LYS A 54 -16.02 18.26 5.96
CA LYS A 54 -17.32 18.58 5.36
C LYS A 54 -17.31 18.55 3.82
N GLU A 55 -16.14 18.72 3.19
CA GLU A 55 -15.99 18.57 1.73
C GLU A 55 -15.86 17.10 1.30
N PHE A 56 -15.52 16.19 2.23
CA PHE A 56 -15.44 14.75 1.97
C PHE A 56 -16.72 13.98 2.31
N GLU A 57 -17.75 14.66 2.82
CA GLU A 57 -19.10 14.13 3.10
C GLU A 57 -20.00 14.26 1.87
#